data_AF-A0AAI8FSG5-F1
#
_entry.id   AF-A0AAI8FSG5-F1
#
_cell.length_a   1.000
_cell.length_b   1.000
_cell.length_c   1.000
_cell.angle_alpha   90.00
_cell.angle_beta   90.00
_cell.angle_gamma   90.00
#
_symmetry.space_group_name_H-M   'P 1'
#
loop_
_entity.id
_entity.type
_entity.pdbx_description
1 polymer ?
#
loop_
_entity_poly.entity_id
_entity_poly.type
_entity_poly.pdbx_seq_one_letter_code
_entity_poly.pdbx_strand_id
1 'polypeptide(L)'
;MLTRSILSAAVFSLAACAMAPSVAQNNGDAFVEAGAQGRPVKVMIITMFGPEGQAWLDRLGPWKNIAVPGLSPDYPDVHCNKQDVCVVTTGMGYANAASTMMALTFSRRFDLRQTYFLISGIAGVDPASGTLGTAAWSKYLVDFGIQWELDAREIPPGWNGGYLGINTKSPNDKPPLDYRTEVFQLNGKLADAAYALSRHVQLADSAQAQAARAKFNYAPANQPPVVTRCDTSSGNTWFSGTLLGERARQWTKILTDNKGTYCMTAQEDNATFEALKRASSVNRVDLNRVAVLRTGSDFDRPYQGQTSVDNLLNYAEQGGFPLATENLYRAGNPLVQDIVTHWGEWKDGVPRR
;
A
#
# COMPACT_ATOMS: atom_id res chain seq x y z
N MET A 1 -39.12 -21.14 51.62
CA MET A 1 -39.68 -20.75 50.30
C MET A 1 -38.54 -20.23 49.46
N LEU A 2 -37.99 -21.10 48.60
CA LEU A 2 -36.95 -20.77 47.63
C LEU A 2 -37.62 -20.31 46.33
N THR A 3 -37.31 -19.11 45.86
CA THR A 3 -37.63 -18.68 44.50
C THR A 3 -36.34 -18.62 43.69
N ARG A 4 -36.17 -19.62 42.83
CA ARG A 4 -35.13 -19.69 41.78
C ARG A 4 -35.65 -18.94 40.56
N SER A 5 -34.93 -17.91 40.13
CA SER A 5 -35.09 -17.30 38.80
C SER A 5 -34.21 -18.06 37.80
N ILE A 6 -34.85 -18.56 36.74
CA ILE A 6 -34.23 -19.30 35.63
C ILE A 6 -33.78 -18.27 34.59
N LEU A 7 -32.47 -18.15 34.35
CA LEU A 7 -31.93 -17.54 33.13
C LEU A 7 -31.76 -18.65 32.08
N SER A 8 -32.52 -18.56 30.99
CA SER A 8 -32.31 -19.37 29.79
C SER A 8 -31.17 -18.77 28.96
N ALA A 9 -30.04 -19.46 28.89
CA ALA A 9 -29.00 -19.23 27.90
C ALA A 9 -29.28 -20.13 26.69
N ALA A 10 -29.57 -19.52 25.54
CA ALA A 10 -29.68 -20.23 24.26
C ALA A 10 -28.27 -20.51 23.73
N VAL A 11 -27.88 -21.78 23.69
CA VAL A 11 -26.64 -22.28 23.08
C VAL A 11 -26.93 -22.56 21.61
N PHE A 12 -26.38 -21.76 20.70
CA PHE A 12 -26.33 -22.08 19.28
C PHE A 12 -25.15 -23.04 19.03
N SER A 13 -25.45 -24.32 18.87
CA SER A 13 -24.51 -25.33 18.37
C SER A 13 -24.33 -25.16 16.85
N LEU A 14 -23.19 -24.62 16.40
CA LEU A 14 -22.76 -24.77 15.02
C LEU A 14 -22.12 -26.15 14.85
N ALA A 15 -22.81 -27.03 14.12
CA ALA A 15 -22.26 -28.29 13.63
C ALA A 15 -21.19 -27.98 12.56
N ALA A 16 -19.94 -28.35 12.84
CA ALA A 16 -18.85 -28.33 11.88
C ALA A 16 -18.97 -29.52 10.91
N CYS A 17 -19.43 -29.26 9.69
CA CYS A 17 -19.22 -30.19 8.58
C CYS A 17 -17.76 -30.04 8.10
N ALA A 18 -16.90 -30.96 8.54
CA ALA A 18 -15.56 -31.11 7.98
C ALA A 18 -15.68 -31.70 6.57
N MET A 19 -15.66 -30.84 5.54
CA MET A 19 -15.38 -31.26 4.17
C MET A 19 -13.86 -31.24 3.97
N ALA A 20 -13.27 -32.42 3.83
CA ALA A 20 -11.90 -32.56 3.38
C ALA A 20 -11.77 -32.02 1.94
N PRO A 21 -10.76 -31.19 1.61
CA PRO A 21 -10.52 -30.80 0.24
C PRO A 21 -10.01 -32.01 -0.54
N SER A 22 -10.83 -32.52 -1.45
CA SER A 22 -10.41 -33.44 -2.50
C SER A 22 -9.50 -32.67 -3.47
N VAL A 23 -8.19 -32.91 -3.38
CA VAL A 23 -7.24 -32.47 -4.40
C VAL A 23 -7.45 -33.37 -5.62
N ALA A 24 -8.35 -32.96 -6.51
CA ALA A 24 -8.43 -33.55 -7.84
C ALA A 24 -7.16 -33.15 -8.60
N GLN A 25 -6.20 -34.07 -8.69
CA GLN A 25 -5.06 -33.97 -9.61
C GLN A 25 -5.58 -34.06 -11.04
N ASN A 26 -5.90 -32.91 -11.65
CA ASN A 26 -5.95 -32.80 -13.10
C ASN A 26 -4.52 -32.60 -13.62
N ASN A 27 -3.84 -33.73 -13.85
CA ASN A 27 -2.65 -33.78 -14.70
C ASN A 27 -3.10 -33.69 -16.16
N GLY A 28 -2.93 -32.52 -16.77
CA GLY A 28 -3.11 -32.32 -18.20
C GLY A 28 -2.91 -30.85 -18.59
N ASP A 29 -1.79 -30.56 -19.24
CA ASP A 29 -1.52 -29.37 -20.07
C ASP A 29 -1.26 -27.99 -19.40
N ALA A 30 -0.29 -27.89 -18.49
CA ALA A 30 0.14 -26.59 -17.95
C ALA A 30 1.66 -26.34 -17.89
N PHE A 31 2.48 -26.99 -18.73
CA PHE A 31 3.95 -26.80 -18.71
C PHE A 31 4.57 -26.39 -20.05
N VAL A 32 3.83 -25.66 -20.89
CA VAL A 32 4.42 -25.05 -22.09
C VAL A 32 3.87 -23.65 -22.31
N GLU A 33 4.48 -22.64 -21.66
CA GLU A 33 4.35 -21.24 -22.08
C GLU A 33 5.41 -20.98 -23.17
N ALA A 34 5.19 -21.56 -24.35
CA ALA A 34 6.08 -21.43 -25.51
C ALA A 34 5.42 -20.61 -26.63
N GLY A 35 6.15 -19.61 -27.13
CA GLY A 35 6.00 -19.12 -28.51
C GLY A 35 5.28 -17.79 -28.73
N ALA A 36 4.53 -17.26 -27.76
CA ALA A 36 3.91 -15.94 -27.90
C ALA A 36 4.79 -14.84 -27.26
N GLN A 37 5.04 -13.75 -27.98
CA GLN A 37 5.55 -12.53 -27.35
C GLN A 37 4.52 -12.09 -26.30
N GLY A 38 4.95 -11.93 -25.04
CA GLY A 38 4.09 -11.52 -23.94
C GLY A 38 3.35 -10.23 -24.28
N ARG A 39 2.12 -10.09 -23.76
CA ARG A 39 1.29 -8.90 -23.99
C ARG A 39 2.06 -7.63 -23.54
N PRO A 40 2.22 -6.61 -24.41
CA PRO A 40 2.74 -5.32 -23.98
C PRO A 40 1.82 -4.69 -22.93
N VAL A 41 2.41 -4.13 -21.88
CA VAL A 41 1.68 -3.37 -20.87
C VAL A 41 2.29 -1.97 -20.79
N LYS A 42 1.46 -0.93 -20.90
CA LYS A 42 1.93 0.45 -20.70
C LYS A 42 1.93 0.81 -19.22
N VAL A 43 0.83 0.48 -18.52
CA VAL A 43 0.67 0.74 -17.09
C VAL A 43 0.14 -0.50 -16.39
N MET A 44 0.83 -0.94 -15.33
CA MET A 44 0.38 -1.96 -14.39
C MET A 44 0.03 -1.29 -13.07
N ILE A 45 -1.25 -1.24 -12.73
CA ILE A 45 -1.75 -0.76 -11.44
C ILE A 45 -1.75 -1.94 -10.48
N ILE A 46 -1.08 -1.78 -9.34
CA ILE A 46 -0.94 -2.79 -8.30
C ILE A 46 -1.78 -2.33 -7.10
N THR A 47 -2.81 -3.10 -6.78
CA THR A 47 -3.67 -2.90 -5.61
C THR A 47 -3.53 -4.07 -4.65
N MET A 48 -4.00 -3.94 -3.41
CA MET A 48 -3.68 -4.90 -2.34
C MET A 48 -4.88 -5.77 -2.00
N PHE A 49 -6.09 -5.22 -2.10
CA PHE A 49 -7.33 -5.98 -1.87
C PHE A 49 -8.49 -5.45 -2.72
N GLY A 50 -9.62 -6.17 -2.70
CA GLY A 50 -10.76 -5.99 -3.61
C GLY A 50 -11.24 -4.53 -3.78
N PRO A 51 -11.66 -3.84 -2.71
CA PRO A 51 -12.08 -2.43 -2.76
C PRO A 51 -11.10 -1.46 -3.44
N GLU A 52 -9.79 -1.61 -3.24
CA GLU A 52 -8.79 -0.78 -3.94
C GLU A 52 -8.75 -1.11 -5.44
N GLY A 53 -8.75 -2.40 -5.79
CA GLY A 53 -8.81 -2.85 -7.18
C GLY A 53 -10.09 -2.35 -7.87
N GLN A 54 -11.22 -2.42 -7.18
CA GLN A 54 -12.53 -2.04 -7.70
C GLN A 54 -12.59 -0.56 -8.09
N ALA A 55 -11.90 0.32 -7.35
CA ALA A 55 -11.81 1.74 -7.68
C ALA A 55 -11.25 1.99 -9.09
N TRP A 56 -10.43 1.08 -9.62
CA TRP A 56 -9.92 1.12 -10.98
C TRP A 56 -10.77 0.30 -11.96
N LEU A 57 -11.15 -0.91 -11.55
CA LEU A 57 -11.89 -1.87 -12.38
C LEU A 57 -13.26 -1.32 -12.81
N ASP A 58 -13.93 -0.51 -11.98
CA ASP A 58 -15.23 0.07 -12.35
C ASP A 58 -15.17 1.11 -13.48
N ARG A 59 -13.98 1.62 -13.81
CA ARG A 59 -13.85 2.87 -14.61
C ARG A 59 -13.01 2.74 -15.86
N LEU A 60 -11.99 1.89 -15.85
CA LEU A 60 -11.04 1.76 -16.95
C LEU A 60 -11.28 0.54 -17.85
N GLY A 61 -12.37 -0.20 -17.60
CA GLY A 61 -12.78 -1.32 -18.43
C GLY A 61 -13.25 -0.92 -19.83
N PRO A 62 -13.75 -1.88 -20.63
CA PRO A 62 -13.91 -3.30 -20.30
C PRO A 62 -12.59 -4.05 -20.18
N TRP A 63 -12.59 -5.12 -19.38
CA TRP A 63 -11.40 -5.90 -19.03
C TRP A 63 -11.34 -7.24 -19.74
N LYS A 64 -10.12 -7.66 -20.07
CA LYS A 64 -9.78 -9.05 -20.38
C LYS A 64 -9.00 -9.63 -19.21
N ASN A 65 -9.53 -10.69 -18.62
CA ASN A 65 -8.85 -11.42 -17.56
C ASN A 65 -7.76 -12.31 -18.14
N ILE A 66 -6.61 -12.31 -17.49
CA ILE A 66 -5.46 -13.14 -17.82
C ILE A 66 -5.04 -13.84 -16.54
N ALA A 67 -5.41 -15.11 -16.41
CA ALA A 67 -4.93 -15.94 -15.31
C ALA A 67 -3.41 -16.07 -15.36
N VAL A 68 -2.76 -15.92 -14.21
CA VAL A 68 -1.31 -16.03 -14.05
C VAL A 68 -1.01 -17.04 -12.94
N PRO A 69 -0.31 -18.15 -13.25
CA PRO A 69 0.09 -19.11 -12.22
C PRO A 69 0.94 -18.45 -11.12
N GLY A 70 0.59 -18.72 -9.87
CA GLY A 70 1.31 -18.23 -8.69
C GLY A 70 0.78 -16.92 -8.08
N LEU A 71 -0.23 -16.27 -8.68
CA LEU A 71 -0.97 -15.20 -8.00
C LEU A 71 -1.82 -15.77 -6.84
N SER A 72 -2.27 -14.88 -5.95
CA SER A 72 -3.19 -15.23 -4.87
C SER A 72 -4.42 -15.99 -5.40
N PRO A 73 -4.87 -17.08 -4.75
CA PRO A 73 -6.11 -17.77 -5.11
C PRO A 73 -7.35 -16.88 -5.05
N ASP A 74 -7.34 -15.85 -4.20
CA ASP A 74 -8.43 -14.88 -4.08
C ASP A 74 -8.43 -13.87 -5.25
N TYR A 75 -7.27 -13.70 -5.90
CA TYR A 75 -7.04 -12.76 -7.00
C TYR A 75 -6.16 -13.38 -8.11
N PRO A 76 -6.64 -14.44 -8.79
CA PRO A 76 -5.81 -15.25 -9.70
C PRO A 76 -5.58 -14.62 -11.08
N ASP A 77 -6.22 -13.49 -11.37
CA ASP A 77 -6.25 -12.83 -12.67
C ASP A 77 -5.55 -11.46 -12.63
N VAL A 78 -4.91 -11.12 -13.75
CA VAL A 78 -4.59 -9.74 -14.13
C VAL A 78 -5.67 -9.25 -15.09
N HIS A 79 -6.23 -8.07 -14.83
CA HIS A 79 -7.30 -7.48 -15.65
C HIS A 79 -6.71 -6.41 -16.58
N CYS A 80 -6.72 -6.64 -17.89
CA CYS A 80 -6.14 -5.69 -18.86
C CYS A 80 -7.19 -5.12 -19.82
N ASN A 81 -7.19 -3.81 -20.04
CA ASN A 81 -8.09 -3.14 -20.98
C ASN A 81 -7.48 -3.02 -22.39
N LYS A 82 -8.14 -2.32 -23.31
CA LYS A 82 -7.67 -2.11 -24.70
C LYS A 82 -6.55 -1.07 -24.86
N GLN A 83 -6.29 -0.27 -23.82
CA GLN A 83 -5.25 0.77 -23.81
C GLN A 83 -3.91 0.27 -23.22
N ASP A 84 -3.82 -1.05 -22.94
CA ASP A 84 -2.70 -1.69 -22.26
C ASP A 84 -2.46 -1.17 -20.83
N VAL A 85 -3.56 -0.76 -20.17
CA VAL A 85 -3.61 -0.61 -18.72
C VAL A 85 -4.06 -1.94 -18.13
N CYS A 86 -3.33 -2.44 -17.14
CA CYS A 86 -3.65 -3.64 -16.41
C CYS A 86 -3.79 -3.34 -14.91
N VAL A 87 -4.62 -4.11 -14.21
CA VAL A 87 -4.77 -4.09 -12.76
C VAL A 87 -4.45 -5.49 -12.22
N VAL A 88 -3.64 -5.55 -11.18
CA VAL A 88 -3.37 -6.77 -10.40
C VAL A 88 -3.64 -6.48 -8.93
N THR A 89 -4.30 -7.41 -8.24
CA THR A 89 -4.52 -7.34 -6.80
C THR A 89 -3.61 -8.35 -6.10
N THR A 90 -2.79 -7.90 -5.16
CA THR A 90 -1.74 -8.75 -4.55
C THR A 90 -2.23 -9.65 -3.44
N GLY A 91 -3.24 -9.23 -2.69
CA GLY A 91 -3.46 -9.63 -1.30
C GLY A 91 -2.67 -8.75 -0.33
N MET A 92 -3.19 -8.58 0.89
CA MET A 92 -2.58 -7.72 1.91
C MET A 92 -1.32 -8.33 2.54
N GLY A 93 -0.40 -7.47 2.95
CA GLY A 93 0.84 -7.85 3.63
C GLY A 93 1.99 -8.33 2.71
N TYR A 94 3.21 -8.34 3.25
CA TYR A 94 4.43 -8.60 2.48
C TYR A 94 4.48 -9.95 1.78
N ALA A 95 4.00 -11.02 2.41
CA ALA A 95 4.07 -12.35 1.82
C ALA A 95 3.25 -12.44 0.52
N ASN A 96 2.03 -11.91 0.55
CA ASN A 96 1.14 -11.86 -0.60
C ASN A 96 1.68 -10.92 -1.69
N ALA A 97 2.12 -9.71 -1.30
CA ALA A 97 2.72 -8.74 -2.20
C ALA A 97 3.94 -9.29 -2.95
N ALA A 98 4.93 -9.83 -2.22
CA ALA A 98 6.14 -10.38 -2.84
C ALA A 98 5.83 -11.59 -3.73
N SER A 99 4.98 -12.52 -3.28
CA SER A 99 4.67 -13.75 -4.03
C SER A 99 3.95 -13.43 -5.33
N THR A 100 2.89 -12.61 -5.28
CA THR A 100 2.14 -12.16 -6.46
C THR A 100 3.06 -11.44 -7.45
N MET A 101 3.88 -10.49 -6.97
CA MET A 101 4.72 -9.70 -7.86
C MET A 101 5.87 -10.50 -8.49
N MET A 102 6.43 -11.48 -7.77
CA MET A 102 7.39 -12.42 -8.34
C MET A 102 6.74 -13.30 -9.42
N ALA A 103 5.54 -13.84 -9.17
CA ALA A 103 4.80 -14.64 -10.15
C ALA A 103 4.46 -13.81 -11.40
N LEU A 104 3.94 -12.59 -11.22
CA LEU A 104 3.59 -11.67 -12.31
C LEU A 104 4.80 -11.31 -13.18
N THR A 105 5.90 -10.87 -12.56
CA THR A 105 7.04 -10.31 -13.29
C THR A 105 7.87 -11.37 -14.01
N PHE A 106 7.81 -12.63 -13.57
CA PHE A 106 8.47 -13.77 -14.21
C PHE A 106 7.57 -14.54 -15.18
N SER A 107 6.27 -14.29 -15.19
CA SER A 107 5.34 -14.82 -16.18
C SER A 107 5.74 -14.40 -17.60
N ARG A 108 5.58 -15.29 -18.60
CA ARG A 108 5.80 -14.94 -20.01
C ARG A 108 4.56 -14.35 -20.67
N ARG A 109 3.45 -14.22 -19.93
CA ARG A 109 2.19 -13.65 -20.44
C ARG A 109 2.27 -12.16 -20.74
N PHE A 110 3.26 -11.47 -20.17
CA PHE A 110 3.44 -10.03 -20.32
C PHE A 110 4.86 -9.68 -20.75
N ASP A 111 4.98 -8.63 -21.56
CA ASP A 111 6.22 -7.90 -21.77
C ASP A 111 6.19 -6.66 -20.88
N LEU A 112 6.99 -6.70 -19.79
CA LEU A 112 6.98 -5.67 -18.75
C LEU A 112 8.18 -4.72 -18.82
N ARG A 113 9.03 -4.84 -19.84
CA ARG A 113 10.32 -4.14 -19.93
C ARG A 113 10.18 -2.62 -19.98
N GLN A 114 9.07 -2.12 -20.52
CA GLN A 114 8.79 -0.68 -20.62
C GLN A 114 7.61 -0.24 -19.73
N THR A 115 7.04 -1.14 -18.94
CA THR A 115 5.83 -0.89 -18.15
C THR A 115 6.08 0.13 -17.04
N TYR A 116 5.13 1.05 -16.87
CA TYR A 116 4.99 1.84 -15.66
C TYR A 116 4.20 1.08 -14.62
N PHE A 117 4.73 0.98 -13.41
CA PHE A 117 4.06 0.37 -12.27
C PHE A 117 3.53 1.47 -11.36
N LEU A 118 2.23 1.42 -11.06
CA LEU A 118 1.59 2.28 -10.09
C LEU A 118 1.17 1.41 -8.90
N ILE A 119 1.89 1.48 -7.79
CA ILE A 119 1.46 0.91 -6.52
C ILE A 119 0.40 1.87 -5.95
N SER A 120 -0.84 1.40 -5.82
CA SER A 120 -2.00 2.22 -5.48
C SER A 120 -2.81 1.56 -4.37
N GLY A 121 -2.66 2.03 -3.14
CA GLY A 121 -3.43 1.51 -1.99
C GLY A 121 -3.78 2.57 -0.95
N ILE A 122 -4.71 2.26 -0.06
CA ILE A 122 -5.06 3.13 1.07
C ILE A 122 -3.96 3.05 2.15
N ALA A 123 -4.04 3.94 3.13
CA ALA A 123 -3.06 4.09 4.18
C ALA A 123 -3.65 4.72 5.45
N GLY A 124 -3.07 4.44 6.60
CA GLY A 124 -3.20 5.32 7.76
C GLY A 124 -2.39 6.60 7.52
N VAL A 125 -3.02 7.76 7.66
CA VAL A 125 -2.39 9.07 7.42
C VAL A 125 -1.88 9.66 8.73
N ASP A 126 -0.67 10.21 8.68
CA ASP A 126 -0.14 11.04 9.74
C ASP A 126 -0.88 12.40 9.77
N PRO A 127 -1.59 12.75 10.86
CA PRO A 127 -2.34 14.00 10.95
C PRO A 127 -1.46 15.26 10.81
N ALA A 128 -0.15 15.20 11.10
CA ALA A 128 0.72 16.37 10.90
C ALA A 128 1.07 16.63 9.42
N SER A 129 0.84 15.65 8.54
CA SER A 129 1.21 15.71 7.12
C SER A 129 0.00 15.63 6.19
N GLY A 130 -1.16 15.15 6.67
CA GLY A 130 -2.39 15.06 5.90
C GLY A 130 -3.65 14.88 6.73
N THR A 131 -4.76 14.60 6.03
CA THR A 131 -6.08 14.27 6.59
C THR A 131 -6.70 13.07 5.88
N LEU A 132 -7.85 12.60 6.35
CA LEU A 132 -8.66 11.58 5.69
C LEU A 132 -8.91 11.95 4.22
N GLY A 133 -8.64 11.02 3.32
CA GLY A 133 -8.73 11.18 1.87
C GLY A 133 -7.52 11.84 1.21
N THR A 134 -6.54 12.36 1.96
CA THR A 134 -5.31 12.93 1.38
C THR A 134 -4.60 11.90 0.51
N ALA A 135 -4.17 12.30 -0.68
CA ALA A 135 -3.46 11.44 -1.62
C ALA A 135 -1.99 11.84 -1.71
N ALA A 136 -1.06 10.93 -1.42
CA ALA A 136 0.36 11.22 -1.36
C ALA A 136 1.17 10.43 -2.38
N TRP A 137 2.04 11.13 -3.11
CA TRP A 137 3.05 10.52 -3.98
C TRP A 137 4.40 10.40 -3.26
N SER A 138 4.89 9.17 -3.12
CA SER A 138 6.12 8.86 -2.37
C SER A 138 7.38 8.94 -3.23
N LYS A 139 8.49 9.34 -2.60
CA LYS A 139 9.86 9.27 -3.15
C LYS A 139 10.72 8.26 -2.39
N TYR A 140 10.33 7.91 -1.17
CA TYR A 140 10.94 6.88 -0.34
C TYR A 140 9.91 5.86 0.12
N LEU A 141 10.33 4.61 0.20
CA LEU A 141 9.60 3.51 0.84
C LEU A 141 10.45 3.02 2.00
N VAL A 142 9.94 3.11 3.22
CA VAL A 142 10.69 2.85 4.45
C VAL A 142 10.08 1.67 5.19
N ASP A 143 10.81 0.59 5.35
CA ASP A 143 10.36 -0.55 6.12
C ASP A 143 10.31 -0.22 7.63
N PHE A 144 9.21 -0.55 8.29
CA PHE A 144 8.97 -0.35 9.72
C PHE A 144 8.94 -1.66 10.52
N GLY A 145 9.10 -2.81 9.87
CA GLY A 145 9.18 -4.13 10.52
C GLY A 145 10.60 -4.66 10.68
N ILE A 146 11.54 -4.28 9.81
CA ILE A 146 12.94 -4.72 9.82
C ILE A 146 13.73 -3.88 10.80
N GLN A 147 13.54 -4.20 12.08
CA GLN A 147 14.14 -3.55 13.23
C GLN A 147 14.37 -4.62 14.32
N TRP A 148 15.23 -4.32 15.29
CA TRP A 148 15.18 -5.03 16.58
C TRP A 148 14.17 -4.32 17.48
N GLU A 149 13.61 -5.08 18.42
CA GLU A 149 12.64 -4.58 19.39
C GLU A 149 12.93 -5.22 20.74
N LEU A 150 12.94 -4.37 21.78
CA LEU A 150 12.80 -4.79 23.16
C LEU A 150 11.33 -4.73 23.55
N ASP A 151 10.88 -5.64 24.41
CA ASP A 151 9.54 -5.57 24.98
C ASP A 151 9.31 -4.19 25.60
N ALA A 152 8.17 -3.57 25.29
CA ALA A 152 7.88 -2.20 25.72
C ALA A 152 7.91 -2.00 27.25
N ARG A 153 7.76 -3.08 28.03
CA ARG A 153 7.80 -3.05 29.50
C ARG A 153 9.23 -3.09 30.06
N GLU A 154 10.21 -3.42 29.23
CA GLU A 154 11.61 -3.63 29.59
C GLU A 154 12.53 -2.58 28.96
N ILE A 155 11.95 -1.51 28.41
CA ILE A 155 12.71 -0.42 27.77
C ILE A 155 13.67 0.21 28.80
N PRO A 156 14.98 0.31 28.48
CA PRO A 156 15.95 0.91 29.38
C PRO A 156 15.63 2.37 29.72
N PRO A 157 15.96 2.84 30.95
CA PRO A 157 15.82 4.26 31.29
C PRO A 157 16.55 5.17 30.30
N GLY A 158 15.85 6.21 29.82
CA GLY A 158 16.38 7.19 28.86
C GLY A 158 16.19 6.84 27.38
N TRP A 159 15.70 5.64 27.05
CA TRP A 159 15.30 5.31 25.69
C TRP A 159 13.87 5.80 25.42
N ASN A 160 13.64 6.35 24.23
CA ASN A 160 12.32 6.87 23.81
C ASN A 160 11.37 5.77 23.30
N GLY A 161 11.87 4.53 23.11
CA GLY A 161 11.13 3.37 22.66
C GLY A 161 12.00 2.11 22.66
N GLY A 162 11.37 0.95 22.46
CA GLY A 162 12.05 -0.35 22.39
C GLY A 162 12.62 -0.70 21.02
N TYR A 163 12.30 0.08 19.98
CA TYR A 163 12.75 -0.17 18.60
C TYR A 163 14.14 0.41 18.33
N LEU A 164 14.98 -0.35 17.65
CA LEU A 164 16.29 0.06 17.19
C LEU A 164 16.65 -0.59 15.87
N GLY A 165 17.59 0.00 15.13
CA GLY A 165 18.08 -0.58 13.89
C GLY A 165 18.82 -1.90 14.14
N ILE A 166 18.73 -2.83 13.19
CA ILE A 166 19.51 -4.08 13.24
C ILE A 166 21.01 -3.73 13.36
N ASN A 167 21.70 -4.41 14.28
CA ASN A 167 23.12 -4.21 14.58
C ASN A 167 23.49 -2.82 15.15
N THR A 168 22.53 -2.07 15.68
CA THR A 168 22.78 -0.79 16.36
C THR A 168 22.83 -0.91 17.89
N LYS A 169 23.18 0.17 18.60
CA LYS A 169 23.27 0.21 20.07
C LYS A 169 22.33 1.25 20.70
N SER A 170 21.60 2.01 19.89
CA SER A 170 20.67 3.05 20.32
C SER A 170 19.52 3.21 19.32
N PRO A 171 18.29 3.58 19.76
CA PRO A 171 17.15 3.87 18.88
C PRO A 171 17.39 4.97 17.83
N ASN A 172 18.41 5.81 18.06
CA ASN A 172 18.75 6.94 17.22
C ASN A 172 19.82 6.63 16.17
N ASP A 173 20.44 5.45 16.23
CA ASP A 173 21.49 5.06 15.30
C ASP A 173 20.91 4.66 13.95
N LYS A 174 21.61 5.01 12.86
CA LYS A 174 21.33 4.47 11.53
C LYS A 174 21.95 3.07 11.41
N PRO A 175 21.19 2.03 11.05
CA PRO A 175 21.76 0.70 10.81
C PRO A 175 22.59 0.68 9.51
N PRO A 176 23.46 -0.33 9.32
CA PRO A 176 24.24 -0.53 8.10
C PRO A 176 23.40 -0.94 6.86
N LEU A 177 22.10 -1.21 7.04
CA LEU A 177 21.16 -1.65 6.00
C LEU A 177 21.57 -2.98 5.34
N ASP A 178 21.86 -3.99 6.17
CA ASP A 178 22.36 -5.29 5.72
C ASP A 178 21.28 -6.14 5.02
N TYR A 179 19.99 -5.91 5.28
CA TYR A 179 18.90 -6.70 4.72
C TYR A 179 18.51 -6.22 3.30
N ARG A 180 18.96 -5.03 2.90
CA ARG A 180 18.83 -4.42 1.55
C ARG A 180 17.40 -4.15 1.11
N THR A 181 16.46 -4.14 2.05
CA THR A 181 15.02 -3.87 1.85
C THR A 181 14.45 -2.86 2.85
N GLU A 182 15.28 -2.36 3.77
CA GLU A 182 14.91 -1.42 4.83
C GLU A 182 14.46 -0.07 4.27
N VAL A 183 15.05 0.36 3.15
CA VAL A 183 14.70 1.63 2.49
C VAL A 183 14.95 1.54 0.99
N PHE A 184 13.98 2.05 0.23
CA PHE A 184 14.12 2.25 -1.21
C PHE A 184 13.91 3.72 -1.56
N GLN A 185 14.74 4.24 -2.46
CA GLN A 185 14.54 5.53 -3.10
C GLN A 185 13.96 5.33 -4.50
N LEU A 186 12.83 5.99 -4.76
CA LEU A 186 12.12 5.92 -6.04
C LEU A 186 12.62 6.98 -7.01
N ASN A 187 12.18 6.87 -8.27
CA ASN A 187 12.43 7.91 -9.27
C ASN A 187 11.64 9.18 -8.91
N GLY A 188 12.32 10.14 -8.28
CA GLY A 188 11.72 11.40 -7.87
C GLY A 188 11.10 12.21 -9.02
N LYS A 189 11.60 12.08 -10.26
CA LYS A 189 11.02 12.75 -11.43
C LYS A 189 9.64 12.22 -11.77
N LEU A 190 9.45 10.90 -11.65
CA LEU A 190 8.14 10.28 -11.89
C LEU A 190 7.14 10.70 -10.82
N ALA A 191 7.54 10.70 -9.55
CA ALA A 191 6.70 11.20 -8.45
C ALA A 191 6.34 12.68 -8.61
N ASP A 192 7.29 13.53 -9.04
CA ASP A 192 7.02 14.95 -9.30
C ASP A 192 6.10 15.16 -10.51
N ALA A 193 6.26 14.38 -11.59
CA ALA A 193 5.34 14.41 -12.74
C ALA A 193 3.93 13.97 -12.34
N ALA A 194 3.81 12.88 -11.58
CA ALA A 194 2.53 12.38 -11.07
C ALA A 194 1.82 13.42 -10.19
N TYR A 195 2.56 14.06 -9.27
CA TYR A 195 2.05 15.17 -8.48
C TYR A 195 1.62 16.36 -9.34
N ALA A 196 2.44 16.77 -10.32
CA ALA A 196 2.12 17.91 -11.18
C ALA A 196 0.81 17.69 -11.97
N LEU A 197 0.57 16.47 -12.44
CA LEU A 197 -0.64 16.07 -13.16
C LEU A 197 -1.89 16.01 -12.27
N SER A 198 -1.73 15.75 -10.97
CA SER A 198 -2.84 15.45 -10.06
C SER A 198 -3.10 16.49 -8.97
N ARG A 199 -2.17 17.43 -8.72
CA ARG A 199 -2.23 18.41 -7.60
C ARG A 199 -3.50 19.25 -7.50
N HIS A 200 -4.22 19.43 -8.61
CA HIS A 200 -5.45 20.22 -8.69
C HIS A 200 -6.71 19.37 -8.82
N VAL A 201 -6.59 18.04 -8.73
CA VAL A 201 -7.75 17.15 -8.75
C VAL A 201 -8.57 17.38 -7.48
N GLN A 202 -9.87 17.54 -7.66
CA GLN A 202 -10.80 17.57 -6.55
C GLN A 202 -10.96 16.16 -5.96
N LEU A 203 -10.39 15.98 -4.78
CA LEU A 203 -10.53 14.77 -3.98
C LEU A 203 -11.93 14.68 -3.36
N ALA A 204 -12.43 13.46 -3.22
CA ALA A 204 -13.65 13.15 -2.51
C ALA A 204 -13.50 13.46 -1.02
N ASP A 205 -14.60 13.94 -0.44
CA ASP A 205 -14.74 14.27 0.97
C ASP A 205 -16.15 13.92 1.45
N SER A 206 -16.37 13.83 2.77
CA SER A 206 -17.69 13.52 3.35
C SER A 206 -17.94 14.28 4.65
N ALA A 207 -19.21 14.44 5.01
CA ALA A 207 -19.60 15.04 6.30
C ALA A 207 -19.04 14.23 7.50
N GLN A 208 -18.95 12.90 7.38
CA GLN A 208 -18.37 12.05 8.41
C GLN A 208 -16.87 12.32 8.59
N ALA A 209 -16.11 12.38 7.50
CA ALA A 209 -14.68 12.69 7.56
C ALA A 209 -14.42 14.13 8.05
N GLN A 210 -15.29 15.08 7.67
CA GLN A 210 -15.27 16.44 8.20
C GLN A 210 -15.45 16.46 9.72
N ALA A 211 -16.44 15.72 10.25
CA ALA A 211 -16.67 15.62 11.68
C ALA A 211 -15.51 14.92 12.42
N ALA A 212 -14.93 13.88 11.82
CA ALA A 212 -13.78 13.18 12.38
C ALA A 212 -12.55 14.09 12.46
N ARG A 213 -12.24 14.80 11.37
CA ARG A 213 -11.05 15.64 11.28
C ARG A 213 -11.16 16.96 12.05
N ALA A 214 -12.38 17.44 12.31
CA ALA A 214 -12.64 18.61 13.17
C ALA A 214 -12.19 18.39 14.64
N LYS A 215 -11.95 17.14 15.05
CA LYS A 215 -11.42 16.80 16.38
C LYS A 215 -9.94 17.15 16.54
N PHE A 216 -9.22 17.40 15.44
CA PHE A 216 -7.85 17.91 15.45
C PHE A 216 -7.85 19.45 15.45
N ASN A 217 -7.02 20.06 16.31
CA ASN A 217 -6.92 21.51 16.45
C ASN A 217 -5.80 22.14 15.59
N TYR A 218 -5.24 21.40 14.63
CA TYR A 218 -4.16 21.85 13.75
C TYR A 218 -4.35 21.41 12.31
N ALA A 219 -3.78 22.18 11.39
CA ALA A 219 -3.65 21.83 9.99
C ALA A 219 -2.39 20.97 9.76
N PRO A 220 -2.36 20.10 8.72
CA PRO A 220 -3.43 19.87 7.75
C PRO A 220 -4.52 18.91 8.24
N ALA A 221 -4.39 18.27 9.42
CA ALA A 221 -5.35 17.29 9.92
C ALA A 221 -6.80 17.77 9.81
N ASN A 222 -7.10 19.01 10.18
CA ASN A 222 -8.45 19.57 10.18
C ASN A 222 -8.91 20.21 8.85
N GLN A 223 -8.14 20.10 7.77
CA GLN A 223 -8.44 20.69 6.47
C GLN A 223 -9.04 19.66 5.49
N PRO A 224 -9.71 20.09 4.41
CA PRO A 224 -10.08 19.19 3.31
C PRO A 224 -8.88 18.45 2.72
N PRO A 225 -9.07 17.22 2.19
CA PRO A 225 -7.99 16.45 1.59
C PRO A 225 -7.42 17.12 0.35
N VAL A 226 -6.11 17.02 0.19
CA VAL A 226 -5.38 17.48 -1.00
C VAL A 226 -4.49 16.39 -1.53
N VAL A 227 -4.05 16.55 -2.78
CA VAL A 227 -2.92 15.76 -3.30
C VAL A 227 -1.62 16.40 -2.80
N THR A 228 -0.71 15.60 -2.27
CA THR A 228 0.56 16.03 -1.67
C THR A 228 1.73 15.12 -2.06
N ARG A 229 2.92 15.44 -1.55
CA ARG A 229 4.14 14.64 -1.68
C ARG A 229 4.71 14.39 -0.30
N CYS A 230 4.80 13.13 0.06
CA CYS A 230 5.40 12.62 1.28
C CYS A 230 5.49 11.09 1.14
N ASP A 231 6.13 10.43 2.07
CA ASP A 231 6.66 9.08 1.91
C ASP A 231 5.90 8.04 2.75
N THR A 232 5.98 6.80 2.27
CA THR A 232 5.32 5.67 2.91
C THR A 232 6.28 4.97 3.85
N SER A 233 5.78 4.61 5.04
CA SER A 233 6.40 3.58 5.86
C SER A 233 5.55 2.32 5.85
N SER A 234 6.17 1.17 5.61
CA SER A 234 5.46 -0.08 5.42
C SER A 234 5.91 -1.15 6.42
N GLY A 235 5.01 -2.01 6.87
CA GLY A 235 5.33 -3.18 7.68
C GLY A 235 4.13 -4.11 7.83
N ASN A 236 4.34 -5.35 8.29
CA ASN A 236 3.24 -6.31 8.46
C ASN A 236 2.36 -6.07 9.70
N THR A 237 2.72 -5.10 10.54
CA THR A 237 1.93 -4.74 11.73
C THR A 237 1.11 -3.49 11.46
N TRP A 238 -0.21 -3.62 11.52
CA TRP A 238 -1.08 -2.45 11.58
C TRP A 238 -1.07 -1.88 12.99
N PHE A 239 -0.64 -0.62 13.12
CA PHE A 239 -0.51 0.05 14.40
C PHE A 239 -1.33 1.34 14.48
N SER A 240 -1.59 1.75 15.73
CA SER A 240 -2.13 3.06 16.09
C SER A 240 -1.41 3.56 17.32
N GLY A 241 -1.01 4.84 17.32
CA GLY A 241 -0.59 5.51 18.55
C GLY A 241 0.47 6.59 18.34
N THR A 242 0.37 7.64 19.15
CA THR A 242 1.21 8.84 19.04
C THR A 242 2.71 8.55 19.07
N LEU A 243 3.14 7.64 19.97
CA LEU A 243 4.55 7.30 20.12
C LEU A 243 5.08 6.43 18.97
N LEU A 244 4.28 5.45 18.50
CA LEU A 244 4.65 4.63 17.33
C LEU A 244 4.71 5.47 16.06
N GLY A 245 3.73 6.36 15.89
CA GLY A 245 3.71 7.29 14.77
C GLY A 245 4.87 8.30 14.81
N GLU A 246 5.31 8.76 16.00
CA GLU A 246 6.51 9.59 16.14
C GLU A 246 7.78 8.77 15.85
N ARG A 247 7.82 7.51 16.29
CA ARG A 247 8.90 6.59 15.93
C ARG A 247 8.97 6.37 14.41
N ALA A 248 7.85 6.23 13.71
CA ALA A 248 7.82 6.09 12.25
C ALA A 248 8.40 7.33 11.54
N ARG A 249 8.12 8.54 12.03
CA ARG A 249 8.74 9.78 11.53
C ARG A 249 10.25 9.78 11.74
N GLN A 250 10.69 9.49 12.96
CA GLN A 250 12.12 9.46 13.30
C GLN A 250 12.85 8.40 12.49
N TRP A 251 12.26 7.22 12.34
CA TRP A 251 12.82 6.12 11.58
C TRP A 251 12.96 6.45 10.10
N THR A 252 11.93 7.07 9.52
CA THR A 252 11.99 7.57 8.14
C THR A 252 13.14 8.56 7.97
N LYS A 253 13.33 9.51 8.88
CA LYS A 253 14.46 10.45 8.85
C LYS A 253 15.81 9.74 8.96
N ILE A 254 15.95 8.80 9.90
CA ILE A 254 17.19 8.03 10.11
C ILE A 254 17.56 7.26 8.85
N LEU A 255 16.63 6.51 8.26
CA LEU A 255 16.91 5.66 7.11
C LEU A 255 17.17 6.45 5.82
N THR A 256 16.56 7.63 5.69
CA THR A 256 16.65 8.45 4.47
C THR A 256 17.66 9.60 4.55
N ASP A 257 18.48 9.66 5.60
CA ASP A 257 19.40 10.79 5.86
C ASP A 257 18.66 12.14 5.89
N ASN A 258 17.52 12.18 6.57
CA ASN A 258 16.61 13.32 6.70
C ASN A 258 15.93 13.80 5.40
N LYS A 259 16.02 13.05 4.30
CA LYS A 259 15.42 13.44 3.02
C LYS A 259 13.95 13.06 2.89
N GLY A 260 13.54 11.98 3.55
CA GLY A 260 12.18 11.47 3.53
C GLY A 260 11.28 12.14 4.56
N THR A 261 9.99 12.23 4.25
CA THR A 261 8.94 12.78 5.10
C THR A 261 7.84 11.75 5.29
N TYR A 262 7.77 11.10 6.45
CA TYR A 262 6.70 10.15 6.75
C TYR A 262 5.31 10.80 6.71
N CYS A 263 4.35 10.15 6.06
CA CYS A 263 2.95 10.55 6.15
C CYS A 263 1.92 9.44 5.93
N MET A 264 2.32 8.30 5.37
CA MET A 264 1.41 7.20 5.05
C MET A 264 1.95 5.89 5.63
N THR A 265 1.08 5.08 6.23
CA THR A 265 1.37 3.68 6.56
C THR A 265 0.97 2.74 5.41
N ALA A 266 1.58 1.56 5.35
CA ALA A 266 1.25 0.52 4.37
C ALA A 266 1.68 -0.86 4.88
N GLN A 267 1.30 -1.94 4.19
CA GLN A 267 1.82 -3.28 4.49
C GLN A 267 2.46 -3.99 3.28
N GLU A 268 2.62 -3.34 2.13
CA GLU A 268 3.00 -4.02 0.88
C GLU A 268 4.16 -3.37 0.11
N ASP A 269 4.41 -2.07 0.31
CA ASP A 269 5.22 -1.27 -0.61
C ASP A 269 6.65 -1.80 -0.79
N ASN A 270 7.35 -2.07 0.32
CA ASN A 270 8.72 -2.57 0.29
C ASN A 270 8.80 -3.98 -0.33
N ALA A 271 7.84 -4.86 -0.03
CA ALA A 271 7.80 -6.21 -0.59
C ALA A 271 7.52 -6.21 -2.10
N THR A 272 6.59 -5.37 -2.56
CA THR A 272 6.32 -5.15 -3.99
C THR A 272 7.55 -4.61 -4.71
N PHE A 273 8.22 -3.60 -4.13
CA PHE A 273 9.40 -3.00 -4.73
C PHE A 273 10.59 -3.96 -4.79
N GLU A 274 10.80 -4.79 -3.76
CA GLU A 274 11.85 -5.81 -3.77
C GLU A 274 11.61 -6.87 -4.86
N ALA A 275 10.36 -7.30 -5.07
CA ALA A 275 10.04 -8.21 -6.17
C ALA A 275 10.32 -7.57 -7.54
N LEU A 276 9.94 -6.30 -7.73
CA LEU A 276 10.28 -5.53 -8.94
C LEU A 276 11.79 -5.37 -9.11
N LYS A 277 12.54 -5.16 -8.02
CA LYS A 277 14.01 -5.04 -8.04
C LYS A 277 14.68 -6.35 -8.48
N ARG A 278 14.18 -7.49 -8.02
CA ARG A 278 14.64 -8.82 -8.50
C ARG A 278 14.29 -9.06 -9.97
N ALA A 279 13.14 -8.62 -10.44
CA ALA A 279 12.80 -8.69 -11.85
C ALA A 279 13.68 -7.75 -12.71
N SER A 280 14.03 -6.57 -12.17
CA SER A 280 14.87 -5.59 -12.85
C SER A 280 16.31 -6.08 -13.01
N SER A 281 16.86 -6.80 -12.03
CA SER A 281 18.22 -7.37 -12.12
C SER A 281 18.40 -8.37 -13.26
N VAL A 282 17.30 -8.89 -13.81
CA VAL A 282 17.27 -9.77 -14.99
C VAL A 282 16.58 -9.12 -16.19
N ASN A 283 16.52 -7.78 -16.23
CA ASN A 283 16.01 -6.97 -17.34
C ASN A 283 14.53 -7.23 -17.72
N ARG A 284 13.68 -7.60 -16.74
CA ARG A 284 12.24 -7.82 -16.97
C ARG A 284 11.38 -6.58 -16.72
N VAL A 285 11.85 -5.66 -15.89
CA VAL A 285 11.19 -4.39 -15.55
C VAL A 285 12.23 -3.28 -15.36
N ASP A 286 11.79 -2.02 -15.44
CA ASP A 286 12.61 -0.83 -15.20
C ASP A 286 12.16 -0.11 -13.92
N LEU A 287 13.03 -0.09 -12.90
CA LEU A 287 12.72 0.56 -11.62
C LEU A 287 12.53 2.07 -11.72
N ASN A 288 12.97 2.72 -12.81
CA ASN A 288 12.70 4.14 -13.03
C ASN A 288 11.23 4.43 -13.34
N ARG A 289 10.41 3.39 -13.51
CA ARG A 289 9.00 3.46 -13.91
C ARG A 289 8.04 3.07 -12.79
N VAL A 290 8.50 3.06 -11.54
CA VAL A 290 7.68 2.71 -10.37
C VAL A 290 7.26 3.98 -9.63
N ALA A 291 5.95 4.20 -9.56
CA ALA A 291 5.32 5.26 -8.77
C ALA A 291 4.50 4.63 -7.64
N VAL A 292 4.42 5.33 -6.51
CA VAL A 292 3.65 4.89 -5.34
C VAL A 292 2.70 6.00 -4.93
N LEU A 293 1.41 5.64 -4.86
CA LEU A 293 0.31 6.49 -4.44
C LEU A 293 -0.38 5.83 -3.25
N ARG A 294 -0.45 6.56 -2.13
CA ARG A 294 -1.22 6.16 -0.96
C ARG A 294 -2.30 7.19 -0.62
N THR A 295 -3.46 6.74 -0.15
CA THR A 295 -4.56 7.63 0.28
C THR A 295 -5.05 7.36 1.69
N GLY A 296 -5.22 8.40 2.51
CA GLY A 296 -5.56 8.27 3.93
C GLY A 296 -6.97 7.71 4.20
N SER A 297 -7.10 6.47 4.68
CA SER A 297 -8.37 5.82 5.07
C SER A 297 -8.75 6.03 6.54
N ASP A 298 -7.77 6.34 7.37
CA ASP A 298 -7.85 6.51 8.81
C ASP A 298 -6.62 7.31 9.26
N PHE A 299 -6.65 7.91 10.45
CA PHE A 299 -5.47 8.49 11.08
C PHE A 299 -4.65 7.40 11.79
N ASP A 300 -3.33 7.41 11.59
CA ASP A 300 -2.41 6.45 12.21
C ASP A 300 -2.24 6.63 13.74
N ARG A 301 -2.85 7.68 14.31
CA ARG A 301 -2.78 8.03 15.72
C ARG A 301 -4.01 8.84 16.15
N PRO A 302 -4.37 8.79 17.44
CA PRO A 302 -5.51 9.54 17.96
C PRO A 302 -5.32 11.06 17.91
N TYR A 303 -6.43 11.79 17.91
CA TYR A 303 -6.44 13.22 18.27
C TYR A 303 -6.27 13.39 19.79
N GLN A 304 -6.04 14.63 20.25
CA GLN A 304 -5.88 14.91 21.67
C GLN A 304 -7.14 14.52 22.47
N GLY A 305 -6.98 13.63 23.45
CA GLY A 305 -8.07 13.15 24.31
C GLY A 305 -8.71 11.83 23.89
N GLN A 306 -8.35 11.28 22.72
CA GLN A 306 -8.71 9.91 22.33
C GLN A 306 -7.58 8.94 22.71
N THR A 307 -7.94 7.71 23.10
CA THR A 307 -6.95 6.67 23.36
C THR A 307 -6.45 6.04 22.05
N SER A 308 -5.22 5.51 22.04
CA SER A 308 -4.72 4.77 20.86
C SER A 308 -5.55 3.52 20.55
N VAL A 309 -6.13 2.90 21.58
CA VAL A 309 -7.02 1.73 21.46
C VAL A 309 -8.30 2.12 20.73
N ASP A 310 -8.95 3.22 21.12
CA ASP A 310 -10.16 3.70 20.44
C ASP A 310 -9.86 4.09 18.99
N ASN A 311 -8.71 4.73 18.73
CA ASN A 311 -8.31 5.05 17.36
C ASN A 311 -8.13 3.78 16.51
N LEU A 312 -7.52 2.73 17.06
CA LEU A 312 -7.26 1.47 16.36
C LEU A 312 -8.53 0.67 16.11
N LEU A 313 -9.35 0.47 17.15
CA LEU A 313 -10.49 -0.44 17.07
C LEU A 313 -11.72 0.21 16.44
N ASN A 314 -11.83 1.54 16.52
CA ASN A 314 -12.94 2.31 15.96
C ASN A 314 -12.51 3.12 14.72
N TYR A 315 -11.44 2.70 14.02
CA TYR A 315 -10.92 3.38 12.83
C TYR A 315 -12.01 3.64 11.76
N ALA A 316 -12.96 2.71 11.60
CA ALA A 316 -14.03 2.81 10.63
C ALA A 316 -14.98 3.99 10.89
N GLU A 317 -15.14 4.43 12.14
CA GLU A 317 -16.00 5.55 12.52
C GLU A 317 -15.48 6.89 11.97
N GLN A 318 -14.20 6.94 11.59
CA GLN A 318 -13.57 8.13 11.01
C GLN A 318 -14.12 8.45 9.61
N GLY A 319 -14.67 7.46 8.89
CA GLY A 319 -15.30 7.66 7.59
C GLY A 319 -14.33 7.92 6.43
N GLY A 320 -13.04 7.63 6.61
CA GLY A 320 -12.02 7.85 5.58
C GLY A 320 -11.95 6.75 4.53
N PHE A 321 -12.34 5.51 4.83
CA PHE A 321 -12.21 4.37 3.91
C PHE A 321 -12.85 4.58 2.53
N PRO A 322 -14.13 5.01 2.40
CA PRO A 322 -14.74 5.23 1.09
C PRO A 322 -14.10 6.40 0.32
N LEU A 323 -13.57 7.38 1.05
CA LEU A 323 -12.88 8.53 0.44
C LEU A 323 -11.53 8.12 -0.11
N ALA A 324 -10.77 7.34 0.66
CA ALA A 324 -9.45 6.87 0.29
C ALA A 324 -9.52 6.04 -1.00
N THR A 325 -10.39 5.03 -1.07
CA THR A 325 -10.53 4.19 -2.27
C THR A 325 -10.95 5.00 -3.50
N GLU A 326 -11.87 5.95 -3.35
CA GLU A 326 -12.23 6.87 -4.43
C GLU A 326 -11.06 7.76 -4.88
N ASN A 327 -10.30 8.26 -3.91
CA ASN A 327 -9.19 9.18 -4.16
C ASN A 327 -7.98 8.49 -4.79
N LEU A 328 -7.83 7.17 -4.68
CA LEU A 328 -6.81 6.42 -5.43
C LEU A 328 -6.99 6.62 -6.93
N TYR A 329 -8.22 6.42 -7.41
CA TYR A 329 -8.54 6.63 -8.81
C TYR A 329 -8.40 8.11 -9.19
N ARG A 330 -8.97 9.02 -8.40
CA ARG A 330 -8.96 10.46 -8.72
C ARG A 330 -7.53 11.01 -8.84
N ALA A 331 -6.66 10.70 -7.88
CA ALA A 331 -5.30 11.20 -7.87
C ALA A 331 -4.38 10.44 -8.82
N GLY A 332 -4.56 9.13 -8.99
CA GLY A 332 -3.69 8.30 -9.82
C GLY A 332 -4.03 8.32 -11.31
N ASN A 333 -5.31 8.39 -11.68
CA ASN A 333 -5.74 8.30 -13.08
C ASN A 333 -5.13 9.40 -13.99
N PRO A 334 -4.90 10.66 -13.56
CA PRO A 334 -4.18 11.64 -14.37
C PRO A 334 -2.82 11.14 -14.89
N LEU A 335 -2.03 10.47 -14.05
CA LEU A 335 -0.76 9.86 -14.48
C LEU A 335 -0.99 8.73 -15.47
N VAL A 336 -1.95 7.83 -15.17
CA VAL A 336 -2.28 6.69 -16.04
C VAL A 336 -2.69 7.18 -17.43
N GLN A 337 -3.60 8.16 -17.50
CA GLN A 337 -4.10 8.72 -18.76
C GLN A 337 -3.02 9.45 -19.55
N ASP A 338 -2.15 10.22 -18.87
CA ASP A 338 -1.06 10.93 -19.53
C ASP A 338 -0.05 9.94 -20.15
N ILE A 339 0.31 8.87 -19.42
CA ILE A 339 1.19 7.81 -19.95
C ILE A 339 0.60 7.12 -21.18
N VAL A 340 -0.66 6.69 -21.12
CA VAL A 340 -1.22 5.87 -22.22
C VAL A 340 -1.55 6.69 -23.46
N THR A 341 -1.99 7.95 -23.27
CA THR A 341 -2.35 8.87 -24.35
C THR A 341 -1.10 9.45 -25.03
N HIS A 342 -0.05 9.74 -24.25
CA HIS A 342 1.20 10.31 -24.75
C HIS A 342 2.35 9.29 -24.75
N TRP A 343 2.05 8.03 -25.08
CA TRP A 343 3.02 6.93 -25.00
C TRP A 343 4.33 7.19 -25.76
N GLY A 344 4.27 7.90 -26.89
CA GLY A 344 5.48 8.27 -27.64
C GLY A 344 6.49 9.11 -26.85
N GLU A 345 6.02 9.89 -25.87
CA GLU A 345 6.86 10.68 -24.97
C GLU A 345 7.29 9.88 -23.74
N TRP A 346 6.42 8.99 -23.23
CA TRP A 346 6.66 8.22 -22.00
C TRP A 346 7.43 6.90 -22.23
N LYS A 347 7.46 6.35 -23.44
CA LYS A 347 8.10 5.06 -23.72
C LYS A 347 9.60 5.04 -23.38
N ASP A 348 10.27 6.19 -23.46
CA ASP A 348 11.72 6.32 -23.23
C ASP A 348 12.06 6.82 -21.81
N GLY A 349 11.05 7.05 -20.98
CA GLY A 349 11.19 7.48 -19.58
C GLY A 349 10.26 8.64 -19.24
N VAL A 350 10.48 9.27 -18.09
CA VAL A 350 9.69 10.44 -17.66
C VAL A 350 9.98 11.62 -18.59
N PRO A 351 8.96 12.19 -19.27
CA PRO A 351 9.13 13.34 -20.16
C PRO A 351 9.70 14.56 -19.41
N ARG A 352 10.46 15.41 -20.12
CA ARG A 352 10.85 16.73 -19.63
C ARG A 352 9.77 17.72 -20.07
N ARG A 353 8.86 18.09 -19.17
CA ARG A 353 7.77 19.03 -19.42
C ARG A 353 7.80 20.17 -18.41
#